data_AF-A0A7L1Y0P5-F1
#
_entry.id   AF-A0A7L1Y0P5-F1
#
_cell.length_a   1.000
_cell.length_b   1.000
_cell.length_c   1.000
_cell.angle_alpha   90.00
_cell.angle_beta   90.00
_cell.angle_gamma   90.00
#
_symmetry.space_group_name_H-M   'P 1'
#
loop_
_entity.id
_entity.type
_entity.pdbx_description
1 polymer ?
#
loop_
_entity_poly.entity_id
_entity_poly.type
_entity_poly.pdbx_seq_one_letter_code
_entity_poly.pdbx_strand_id
1 'polypeptide(L)' 'VSVPLRQLLPHPSYSGEATSGDIALGQLAWPVPFSDVILPVCLPSPALRFSPGTRCVTTGWGDIQEGG' A
#
# COMPACT_ATOMS: atom_id res chain seq x y z
N VAL A 1 12.12 -12.20 -5.60
CA VAL A 1 10.91 -13.02 -5.85
C VAL A 1 9.99 -12.20 -6.73
N SER A 2 9.43 -12.78 -7.80
CA SER A 2 8.44 -12.11 -8.66
C SER A 2 7.20 -12.99 -8.75
N VAL A 3 6.03 -12.43 -8.45
CA VAL A 3 4.74 -13.14 -8.46
C VAL A 3 3.72 -12.28 -9.21
N PRO A 4 3.06 -12.81 -10.25
CA PRO A 4 2.03 -12.09 -10.97
C PRO A 4 0.78 -11.89 -10.10
N LEU A 5 0.01 -10.86 -10.41
CA LEU A 5 -1.31 -10.68 -9.85
C LEU A 5 -2.29 -11.66 -10.50
N ARG A 6 -3.10 -12.32 -9.68
CA ARG A 6 -4.30 -13.04 -10.13
C ARG A 6 -5.38 -12.06 -10.52
N GLN A 7 -5.60 -11.04 -9.68
CA GLN A 7 -6.60 -10.02 -9.88
C GLN A 7 -6.28 -8.77 -9.08
N LEU A 8 -6.82 -7.64 -9.55
CA LEU A 8 -6.81 -6.35 -8.90
C LEU A 8 -8.24 -6.00 -8.48
N LEU A 9 -8.41 -5.57 -7.23
CA LEU A 9 -9.69 -5.23 -6.62
C LEU A 9 -9.65 -3.77 -6.14
N PRO A 10 -9.98 -2.79 -6.99
CA PRO A 10 -10.06 -1.39 -6.58
C PRO A 10 -11.24 -1.16 -5.63
N HIS A 11 -11.14 -0.14 -4.78
CA HIS A 11 -12.28 0.26 -3.95
C HIS A 11 -13.49 0.65 -4.83
N PRO A 12 -14.72 0.21 -4.52
CA PRO A 12 -15.89 0.48 -5.37
C PRO A 12 -16.22 1.96 -5.59
N SER A 13 -15.79 2.84 -4.67
CA SER A 13 -16.00 4.29 -4.80
C SER A 13 -14.90 5.02 -5.58
N TYR A 14 -13.86 4.31 -6.03
CA TYR A 14 -12.77 4.91 -6.80
C TYR A 14 -13.29 5.29 -8.19
N SER A 15 -13.25 6.58 -8.51
CA SER A 15 -13.75 7.12 -9.78
C SER A 15 -12.63 7.56 -10.73
N GLY A 16 -11.38 7.19 -10.46
CA GLY A 16 -10.21 7.61 -11.25
C GLY A 16 -9.59 8.93 -10.78
N GLU A 17 -10.24 9.66 -9.89
CA GLU A 17 -9.67 10.79 -9.17
C GLU A 17 -9.36 10.36 -7.73
N ALA A 18 -8.17 10.69 -7.23
CA ALA A 18 -7.70 10.33 -5.88
C ALA A 18 -8.42 11.10 -4.76
N THR A 19 -9.70 11.44 -4.94
CA THR A 19 -10.53 12.18 -4.00
C THR A 19 -11.27 11.24 -3.03
N SER A 20 -11.59 10.02 -3.44
CA SER A 20 -12.26 9.01 -2.61
C SER A 20 -11.90 7.60 -3.02
N GLY A 21 -11.72 6.72 -2.04
CA GLY A 21 -11.45 5.30 -2.29
C GLY A 21 -10.12 5.03 -2.99
N ASP A 22 -9.11 5.89 -2.82
CA ASP A 22 -7.76 5.69 -3.38
C ASP A 22 -7.02 4.54 -2.66
N ILE A 23 -7.50 3.33 -2.87
CA ILE A 23 -6.99 2.08 -2.32
C ILE A 23 -7.43 0.90 -3.20
N ALA A 24 -6.56 -0.10 -3.33
CA ALA A 24 -6.86 -1.34 -4.03
C ALA A 24 -6.19 -2.54 -3.33
N LEU A 25 -6.78 -3.72 -3.49
CA LEU A 25 -6.16 -4.99 -3.10
C LEU A 25 -5.62 -5.72 -4.33
N GLY A 26 -4.34 -6.07 -4.31
CA GLY A 26 -3.72 -6.94 -5.32
C GLY A 26 -3.65 -8.38 -4.80
N GLN A 27 -4.44 -9.30 -5.38
CA GLN A 27 -4.34 -10.71 -5.02
C GLN A 27 -3.24 -11.37 -5.85
N LEU A 28 -2.23 -11.93 -5.18
CA LEU A 28 -1.16 -12.69 -5.81
C LEU A 28 -1.67 -14.02 -6.41
N ALA A 29 -1.07 -14.48 -7.50
CA ALA A 29 -1.40 -15.75 -8.14
C ALA A 29 -1.10 -16.97 -7.27
N TRP A 30 -0.15 -16.86 -6.35
CA TRP A 30 0.16 -17.85 -5.32
C TRP A 30 0.72 -17.16 -4.06
N PRO A 31 0.63 -17.80 -2.88
CA PRO A 31 1.23 -17.28 -1.66
C PRO A 31 2.74 -17.11 -1.79
N VAL A 32 3.28 -16.06 -1.18
CA VAL A 32 4.74 -15.86 -1.06
C VAL A 32 5.19 -16.37 0.31
N PRO A 33 6.20 -17.25 0.39
CA PRO A 33 6.73 -17.71 1.67
C PRO A 33 7.40 -16.55 2.41
N PHE A 34 7.12 -16.44 3.71
CA PHE A 34 7.79 -15.47 4.56
C PHE A 34 9.26 -15.84 4.79
N SER A 35 10.08 -14.81 4.98
CA SER A 35 11.51 -14.94 5.22
C SER A 35 12.01 -13.72 6.01
N ASP A 36 13.31 -13.67 6.30
CA ASP A 36 13.94 -12.53 6.97
C ASP A 36 13.80 -11.20 6.20
N VAL A 37 13.46 -11.26 4.91
CA VAL A 37 13.30 -10.09 4.04
C VAL A 37 11.90 -9.95 3.43
N ILE A 38 10.97 -10.87 3.73
CA ILE A 38 9.57 -10.82 3.28
C ILE A 38 8.66 -11.09 4.46
N LEU A 39 8.06 -10.03 4.99
CA LEU A 39 7.15 -10.08 6.14
C LEU A 39 5.93 -9.18 5.91
N PRO A 40 4.76 -9.54 6.47
CA PRO A 40 3.59 -8.69 6.42
C PRO A 40 3.74 -7.47 7.34
N VAL A 41 3.06 -6.37 7.00
CA VAL A 41 2.92 -5.21 7.88
C VAL A 41 1.56 -5.23 8.57
N CYS A 42 1.50 -4.79 9.82
CA CYS A 42 0.25 -4.66 10.55
C CYS A 42 -0.57 -3.47 10.01
N LEU A 43 -1.87 -3.69 9.82
CA LEU A 43 -2.80 -2.58 9.60
C LEU A 43 -3.06 -1.85 10.93
N PRO A 44 -3.22 -0.52 10.90
CA PRO A 44 -3.54 0.23 12.11
C PRO A 44 -4.93 -0.17 12.64
N SER A 45 -5.11 -0.07 13.96
CA SER A 45 -6.45 -0.18 14.56
C SER A 45 -7.37 0.91 13.99
N PRO A 46 -8.66 0.62 13.73
CA PRO A 46 -9.63 1.64 13.31
C PRO A 46 -9.78 2.81 14.30
N ALA A 47 -9.44 2.57 15.58
CA ALA A 47 -9.47 3.59 16.64
C ALA A 47 -8.19 4.43 16.71
N LEU A 48 -7.12 4.06 15.98
CA LEU A 48 -5.87 4.80 16.01
C LEU A 48 -6.08 6.21 15.44
N ARG A 49 -5.49 7.19 16.13
CA ARG A 49 -5.46 8.59 15.74
C ARG A 49 -4.02 9.08 15.84
N PHE A 50 -3.50 9.66 14.76
CA PHE A 50 -2.20 10.32 14.78
C PHE A 50 -2.38 11.77 15.21
N SER A 51 -1.65 12.21 16.23
CA SER A 51 -1.68 13.62 16.65
C SER A 51 -0.87 14.49 15.69
N PRO A 52 -1.23 15.76 15.46
CA PRO A 52 -0.39 16.68 14.71
C PRO A 52 1.05 16.70 15.26
N GLY A 53 2.03 16.69 14.37
CA GLY A 53 3.45 16.59 14.74
C GLY A 53 3.96 15.17 15.02
N THR A 54 3.11 14.14 14.92
CA THR A 54 3.58 12.74 14.94
C THR A 54 4.56 12.52 13.79
N ARG A 55 5.76 12.04 14.11
CA ARG A 55 6.77 11.70 13.11
C ARG A 55 6.43 10.37 12.46
N CYS A 56 6.28 10.38 11.15
CA CYS A 56 6.04 9.21 10.32
C CYS A 56 7.18 9.07 9.30
N VAL A 57 7.43 7.84 8.83
CA VAL A 57 8.42 7.53 7.79
C VAL A 57 7.71 6.86 6.63
N THR A 58 8.05 7.27 5.41
CA THR A 58 7.65 6.60 4.16
C THR A 58 8.89 6.23 3.36
N THR A 59 8.81 5.17 2.56
CA THR A 59 9.90 4.69 1.71
C THR A 59 9.31 4.18 0.39
N GLY A 60 10.08 4.26 -0.69
CA GLY A 60 9.64 3.84 -2.02
C GLY A 60 10.70 4.13 -3.09
N TRP A 61 10.35 3.85 -4.34
CA TRP A 61 11.21 4.02 -5.52
C TRP A 61 10.76 5.20 -6.41
N GLY A 62 10.11 6.21 -5.82
CA GLY A 62 9.66 7.40 -6.56
C GLY A 62 10.80 8.30 -7.03
N ASP A 63 10.48 9.30 -7.85
CA ASP A 63 11.45 10.31 -8.27
C ASP A 63 11.98 11.12 -7.07
N ILE A 64 13.29 11.37 -7.06
CA ILE A 64 13.99 12.14 -6.03
C ILE A 64 14.35 13.55 -6.50
N GLN A 65 14.10 13.87 -7.77
CA GLN A 65 14.32 15.18 -8.36
C GLN A 65 13.01 15.97 -8.41
N GLU A 66 13.11 17.29 -8.38
CA GLU A 66 11.97 18.19 -8.54
C GLU A 66 11.73 18.46 -10.03
N GLY A 67 10.49 18.27 -10.51
CA GLY A 67 10.07 18.64 -11.86
C GLY A 67 10.20 17.56 -12.95
N GLY A 68 9.97 16.29 -12.59
CA GLY A 68 10.03 15.12 -13.48
C GLY A 68 9.33 15.25 -14.84
#